data_AF-A0AAE5HCZ0-F1
#
_entry.id   AF-A0AAE5HCZ0-F1
#
_cell.length_a   1.000
_cell.length_b   1.000
_cell.length_c   1.000
_cell.angle_alpha   90.00
_cell.angle_beta   90.00
_cell.angle_gamma   90.00
#
_symmetry.space_group_name_H-M   'P 1'
#
loop_
_entity.id
_entity.type
_entity.pdbx_description
1 polymer ?
#
loop_
_entity_poly.entity_id
_entity_poly.type
_entity_poly.pdbx_seq_one_letter_code
_entity_poly.pdbx_strand_id
1 'polypeptide(L)'
;MTTRAPELALIVGLVLGGTMFATALVFSGSLYQAVLAGAVLCYPFAAYAVVHDDEPTTVLFPQPILIGGAIAGLLVLLDVGRVGTPRAIMYGASLALLVFLPAAAYSVVYGTAPVSADVGFVSTLVLGVTLLWVNPLVGGSPYGAIGGGLLLLSGILYAHHTGPIFTPTTRKQLVIGGMLLGGSLLVAGFVLASVLATWVASAIAAIVAPAVGYAITIDAV
;
A
#
# COMPACT_ATOMS: atom_id res chain seq x y z
N MET A 1 0.90 -36.38 -7.17
CA MET A 1 0.00 -35.23 -7.40
C MET A 1 -0.43 -34.73 -6.03
N THR A 2 0.22 -33.71 -5.50
CA THR A 2 -0.20 -33.07 -4.25
C THR A 2 -1.39 -32.16 -4.59
N THR A 3 -2.57 -32.54 -4.15
CA THR A 3 -3.78 -31.72 -4.28
C THR A 3 -3.53 -30.42 -3.52
N ARG A 4 -3.38 -29.31 -4.25
CA ARG A 4 -3.33 -27.97 -3.64
C ARG A 4 -4.72 -27.69 -3.07
N ALA A 5 -4.79 -27.24 -1.82
CA ALA A 5 -6.06 -26.92 -1.14
C ALA A 5 -6.11 -25.41 -0.81
N PRO A 6 -6.26 -24.54 -1.82
CA PRO A 6 -6.27 -23.09 -1.64
C PRO A 6 -7.42 -22.62 -0.72
N GLU A 7 -8.56 -23.29 -0.74
CA GLU A 7 -9.72 -22.98 0.10
C GLU A 7 -9.42 -23.25 1.58
N LEU A 8 -8.68 -24.33 1.88
CA LEU A 8 -8.23 -24.62 3.24
C LEU A 8 -7.30 -23.52 3.76
N ALA A 9 -6.41 -22.99 2.91
CA ALA A 9 -5.53 -21.89 3.31
C ALA A 9 -6.33 -20.64 3.68
N LEU A 10 -7.38 -20.31 2.92
CA LEU A 10 -8.28 -19.20 3.26
C LEU A 10 -9.01 -19.42 4.60
N ILE A 11 -9.50 -20.63 4.85
CA ILE A 11 -10.15 -20.97 6.13
C ILE A 11 -9.16 -20.81 7.29
N VAL A 12 -7.94 -21.32 7.14
CA VAL A 12 -6.89 -21.18 8.17
C VAL A 12 -6.54 -19.71 8.39
N GLY A 13 -6.34 -18.95 7.31
CA GLY A 13 -6.07 -17.52 7.40
C GLY A 13 -7.19 -16.75 8.08
N LEU A 14 -8.45 -17.06 7.77
CA LEU A 14 -9.63 -16.46 8.39
C LEU A 14 -9.73 -16.79 9.89
N VAL A 15 -9.51 -18.06 10.26
CA VAL A 15 -9.56 -18.49 11.66
C VAL A 15 -8.43 -17.85 12.45
N LEU A 16 -7.20 -17.89 11.96
CA LEU A 16 -6.03 -17.31 12.65
C LEU A 16 -6.13 -15.78 12.72
N GLY A 17 -6.41 -15.12 11.59
CA GLY A 17 -6.54 -13.68 11.53
C GLY A 17 -7.75 -13.15 12.30
N GLY A 18 -8.89 -13.84 12.24
CA GLY A 18 -10.09 -13.51 13.03
C GLY A 18 -9.86 -13.69 14.53
N THR A 19 -9.20 -14.77 14.94
CA THR A 19 -8.83 -14.99 16.35
C THR A 19 -7.88 -13.90 16.83
N MET A 20 -6.83 -13.59 16.06
CA MET A 20 -5.87 -12.55 16.43
C MET A 20 -6.51 -11.16 16.45
N PHE A 21 -7.39 -10.85 15.50
CA PHE A 21 -8.18 -9.62 15.50
C PHE A 21 -8.99 -9.50 16.79
N ALA A 22 -9.75 -10.55 17.15
CA ALA A 22 -10.57 -10.57 18.36
C ALA A 22 -9.72 -10.44 19.63
N THR A 23 -8.62 -11.20 19.72
CA THR A 23 -7.66 -11.11 20.82
C THR A 23 -7.08 -9.69 20.94
N ALA A 24 -6.55 -9.14 19.85
CA ALA A 24 -5.98 -7.80 19.84
C ALA A 24 -7.03 -6.75 20.20
N LEU A 25 -8.27 -6.88 19.72
CA LEU A 25 -9.35 -5.95 20.06
C LEU A 25 -9.67 -5.97 21.56
N VAL A 26 -9.76 -7.17 22.16
CA VAL A 26 -10.04 -7.36 23.59
C VAL A 26 -8.90 -6.87 24.48
N PHE A 27 -7.65 -7.16 24.12
CA PHE A 27 -6.50 -6.89 24.99
C PHE A 27 -5.84 -5.53 24.75
N SER A 28 -5.87 -4.98 23.53
CA SER A 28 -5.27 -3.67 23.25
C SER A 28 -6.23 -2.50 23.44
N GLY A 29 -7.54 -2.75 23.31
CA GLY A 29 -8.56 -1.69 23.25
C GLY A 29 -8.44 -0.78 22.03
N SER A 30 -7.55 -1.08 21.08
CA SER A 30 -7.28 -0.27 19.90
C SER A 30 -7.75 -1.00 18.63
N LEU A 31 -8.65 -0.35 17.88
CA LEU A 31 -9.22 -0.93 16.67
C LEU A 31 -8.18 -1.03 15.56
N TYR A 32 -7.33 -0.01 15.36
CA TYR A 32 -6.32 -0.07 14.30
C TYR A 32 -5.29 -1.18 14.54
N GLN A 33 -4.91 -1.43 15.80
CA GLN A 33 -3.99 -2.53 16.14
C GLN A 33 -4.62 -3.89 15.86
N ALA A 34 -5.91 -4.05 16.21
CA ALA A 34 -6.66 -5.25 15.90
C ALA A 34 -6.75 -5.51 14.39
N VAL A 35 -7.12 -4.50 13.60
CA VAL A 35 -7.20 -4.61 12.14
C VAL A 35 -5.85 -4.98 11.54
N LEU A 36 -4.77 -4.32 11.95
CA LEU A 36 -3.42 -4.64 11.45
C LEU A 36 -3.01 -6.07 11.82
N ALA A 37 -3.25 -6.51 13.05
CA ALA A 37 -2.90 -7.85 13.50
C ALA A 37 -3.66 -8.92 12.71
N GLY A 38 -4.96 -8.70 12.47
CA GLY A 38 -5.76 -9.56 11.61
C GLY A 38 -5.26 -9.58 10.16
N ALA A 39 -4.98 -8.41 9.57
CA ALA A 39 -4.52 -8.27 8.19
C ALA A 39 -3.15 -8.94 7.95
N VAL A 40 -2.21 -8.75 8.88
CA VAL A 40 -0.86 -9.37 8.82
C VAL A 40 -0.94 -10.89 8.80
N LEU A 41 -1.91 -11.47 9.52
CA LEU A 41 -2.13 -12.91 9.47
C LEU A 41 -2.95 -13.35 8.26
N CYS A 42 -3.98 -12.61 7.85
CA CYS A 42 -4.85 -13.02 6.74
C CYS A 42 -4.15 -12.94 5.37
N TYR A 43 -3.37 -11.89 5.10
CA TYR A 43 -2.85 -11.64 3.73
C TYR A 43 -1.89 -12.70 3.20
N PRO A 44 -0.97 -13.29 3.99
CA PRO A 44 -0.13 -14.38 3.51
C PRO A 44 -0.93 -15.60 3.03
N PHE A 45 -2.01 -15.97 3.71
CA PHE A 45 -2.87 -17.08 3.30
C PHE A 45 -3.73 -16.72 2.08
N ALA A 46 -4.24 -15.48 2.01
CA ALA A 46 -4.94 -15.00 0.83
C ALA A 46 -4.01 -14.99 -0.39
N ALA A 47 -2.78 -14.50 -0.25
CA ALA A 47 -1.77 -14.54 -1.31
C ALA A 47 -1.42 -15.97 -1.73
N TYR A 48 -1.27 -16.89 -0.76
CA TYR A 48 -1.04 -18.30 -1.06
C TYR A 48 -2.18 -18.90 -1.88
N ALA A 49 -3.44 -18.67 -1.47
CA ALA A 49 -4.60 -19.16 -2.20
C ALA A 49 -4.65 -18.61 -3.61
N VAL A 50 -4.47 -17.30 -3.79
CA VAL A 50 -4.47 -16.64 -5.10
C VAL A 50 -3.38 -17.16 -6.04
N VAL A 51 -2.20 -17.52 -5.53
CA VAL A 51 -1.08 -18.03 -6.34
C VAL A 51 -1.26 -19.51 -6.72
N HIS A 52 -2.01 -20.27 -5.94
CA HIS A 52 -2.11 -21.74 -6.08
C HIS A 52 -3.46 -22.23 -6.56
N ASP A 53 -4.45 -21.35 -6.66
CA ASP A 53 -5.77 -21.58 -7.23
C ASP A 53 -5.79 -21.14 -8.70
N ASP A 54 -6.36 -21.97 -9.57
CA ASP A 54 -6.50 -21.67 -10.99
C ASP A 54 -7.64 -20.65 -11.23
N GLU A 55 -8.65 -20.62 -10.35
CA GLU A 55 -9.81 -19.73 -10.47
C GLU A 55 -10.17 -19.04 -9.12
N PRO A 56 -9.30 -18.15 -8.62
CA PRO A 56 -9.42 -17.58 -7.27
C PRO A 56 -10.68 -16.72 -7.08
N THR A 57 -11.29 -16.25 -8.18
CA THR A 57 -12.49 -15.40 -8.15
C THR A 57 -13.76 -16.15 -7.74
N THR A 58 -13.74 -17.48 -7.73
CA THR A 58 -14.88 -18.32 -7.29
C THR A 58 -15.11 -18.21 -5.78
N VAL A 59 -14.03 -18.03 -5.00
CA VAL A 59 -14.07 -17.90 -3.54
C VAL A 59 -13.87 -16.45 -3.10
N LEU A 60 -12.93 -15.74 -3.73
CA LEU A 60 -12.59 -14.36 -3.41
C LEU A 60 -13.22 -13.43 -4.46
N PHE A 61 -14.46 -13.01 -4.24
CA PHE A 61 -15.11 -12.07 -5.14
C PHE A 61 -14.39 -10.70 -5.14
N PRO A 62 -13.92 -10.19 -6.30
CA PRO A 62 -13.09 -8.98 -6.36
C PRO A 62 -13.72 -7.74 -5.71
N GLN A 63 -15.01 -7.49 -5.95
CA GLN A 63 -15.71 -6.31 -5.42
C GLN A 63 -15.90 -6.36 -3.89
N PRO A 64 -16.42 -7.45 -3.29
CA PRO A 64 -16.45 -7.58 -1.83
C PRO A 64 -15.09 -7.44 -1.16
N ILE A 65 -14.02 -7.99 -1.74
CA ILE A 65 -12.66 -7.86 -1.19
C ILE A 65 -12.21 -6.40 -1.22
N LEU A 66 -12.43 -5.68 -2.32
CA LEU A 66 -12.13 -4.25 -2.41
C LEU A 66 -12.88 -3.44 -1.34
N ILE A 67 -14.20 -3.67 -1.22
CA ILE A 67 -15.05 -2.96 -0.26
C ILE A 67 -14.60 -3.28 1.17
N GLY A 68 -14.34 -4.55 1.49
CA GLY A 68 -13.85 -4.96 2.79
C GLY A 68 -12.50 -4.32 3.14
N GLY A 69 -11.56 -4.30 2.20
CA GLY A 69 -10.28 -3.62 2.35
C GLY A 69 -10.43 -2.10 2.54
N ALA A 70 -11.34 -1.47 1.80
CA ALA A 70 -11.62 -0.04 1.92
C ALA A 70 -12.22 0.31 3.29
N ILE A 71 -13.17 -0.49 3.77
CA ILE A 71 -13.75 -0.35 5.11
C ILE A 71 -12.68 -0.54 6.17
N ALA A 72 -11.86 -1.59 6.08
CA ALA A 72 -10.79 -1.85 7.04
C ALA A 72 -9.76 -0.70 7.08
N GLY A 73 -9.33 -0.20 5.92
CA GLY A 73 -8.45 0.97 5.82
C GLY A 73 -9.09 2.23 6.41
N LEU A 74 -10.38 2.49 6.13
CA LEU A 74 -11.11 3.62 6.69
C LEU A 74 -11.21 3.53 8.21
N LEU A 75 -11.50 2.35 8.77
CA LEU A 75 -11.54 2.14 10.22
C LEU A 75 -10.20 2.42 10.89
N VAL A 76 -9.09 1.98 10.27
CA VAL A 76 -7.73 2.29 10.72
C VAL A 76 -7.48 3.80 10.71
N LEU A 77 -7.80 4.47 9.62
CA LEU A 77 -7.61 5.92 9.49
C LEU A 77 -8.42 6.69 10.54
N LEU A 78 -9.69 6.32 10.72
CA LEU A 78 -10.58 6.97 11.69
C LEU A 78 -10.11 6.74 13.12
N ASP A 79 -9.71 5.52 13.47
CA ASP A 79 -9.27 5.20 14.84
C ASP A 79 -7.98 5.94 15.22
N VAL A 80 -6.98 5.95 14.33
CA VAL A 80 -5.74 6.72 14.56
C VAL A 80 -6.02 8.23 14.50
N GLY A 81 -6.87 8.66 13.58
CA GLY A 81 -7.25 10.05 13.36
C GLY A 81 -8.02 10.69 14.51
N ARG A 82 -8.61 9.90 15.43
CA ARG A 82 -9.27 10.41 16.66
C ARG A 82 -8.38 11.30 17.52
N VAL A 83 -7.06 11.10 17.44
CA VAL A 83 -6.06 11.96 18.12
C VAL A 83 -6.09 13.40 17.60
N GLY A 84 -6.58 13.62 16.37
CA GLY A 84 -6.81 14.95 15.80
C GLY A 84 -5.54 15.74 15.43
N THR A 85 -4.37 15.12 15.50
CA THR A 85 -3.10 15.78 15.13
C THR A 85 -2.73 15.47 13.67
N PRO A 86 -2.14 16.42 12.93
CA PRO A 86 -1.66 16.17 11.56
C PRO A 86 -0.71 14.97 11.46
N ARG A 87 0.17 14.81 12.46
CA ARG A 87 1.08 13.65 12.57
C ARG A 87 0.32 12.33 12.70
N ALA A 88 -0.71 12.27 13.53
CA ALA A 88 -1.53 11.06 13.67
C ALA A 88 -2.27 10.73 12.38
N ILE A 89 -2.79 11.74 11.67
CA ILE A 89 -3.47 11.55 10.38
C ILE A 89 -2.51 10.97 9.34
N MET A 90 -1.28 11.49 9.22
CA MET A 90 -0.28 10.95 8.27
C MET A 90 0.11 9.51 8.59
N TYR A 91 0.30 9.21 9.87
CA TYR A 91 0.58 7.85 10.33
C TYR A 91 -0.61 6.90 10.05
N GLY A 92 -1.82 7.32 10.40
CA GLY A 92 -3.05 6.58 10.15
C GLY A 92 -3.31 6.34 8.67
N ALA A 93 -3.04 7.32 7.80
CA ALA A 93 -3.15 7.19 6.36
C ALA A 93 -2.18 6.14 5.81
N SER A 94 -0.95 6.09 6.33
CA SER A 94 0.04 5.08 5.94
C SER A 94 -0.39 3.67 6.33
N LEU A 95 -0.92 3.50 7.55
CA LEU A 95 -1.46 2.22 8.00
C LEU A 95 -2.73 1.81 7.23
N ALA A 96 -3.61 2.76 6.93
CA ALA A 96 -4.80 2.53 6.15
C ALA A 96 -4.45 2.04 4.73
N LEU A 97 -3.45 2.65 4.10
CA LEU A 97 -2.94 2.22 2.79
C LEU A 97 -2.32 0.82 2.85
N LEU A 98 -1.58 0.51 3.91
CA LEU A 98 -0.98 -0.82 4.10
C LEU A 98 -2.05 -1.92 4.13
N VAL A 99 -3.21 -1.63 4.73
CA VAL A 99 -4.35 -2.56 4.77
C VAL A 99 -5.13 -2.53 3.46
N PHE A 100 -5.36 -1.36 2.87
CA PHE A 100 -6.22 -1.23 1.69
C PHE A 100 -5.58 -1.78 0.41
N LEU A 101 -4.28 -1.51 0.19
CA LEU A 101 -3.65 -1.72 -1.11
C LEU A 101 -3.60 -3.18 -1.58
N PRO A 102 -3.40 -4.21 -0.72
CA PRO A 102 -3.49 -5.60 -1.15
C PRO A 102 -4.87 -5.96 -1.72
N ALA A 103 -5.95 -5.50 -1.08
CA ALA A 103 -7.31 -5.71 -1.57
C ALA A 103 -7.58 -4.95 -2.87
N ALA A 104 -7.08 -3.71 -2.98
CA ALA A 104 -7.16 -2.92 -4.21
C ALA A 104 -6.41 -3.62 -5.36
N ALA A 105 -5.19 -4.08 -5.13
CA ALA A 105 -4.40 -4.82 -6.11
C ALA A 105 -5.13 -6.09 -6.58
N TYR A 106 -5.68 -6.87 -5.65
CA TYR A 106 -6.48 -8.05 -6.00
C TYR A 106 -7.66 -7.70 -6.92
N SER A 107 -8.40 -6.64 -6.59
CA SER A 107 -9.56 -6.22 -7.38
C SER A 107 -9.21 -5.70 -8.77
N VAL A 108 -8.02 -5.12 -8.93
CA VAL A 108 -7.52 -4.62 -10.22
C VAL A 108 -7.05 -5.77 -11.10
N VAL A 109 -6.44 -6.80 -10.50
CA VAL A 109 -5.93 -7.96 -11.23
C VAL A 109 -7.04 -8.92 -11.67
N TYR A 110 -8.00 -9.18 -10.79
CA TYR A 110 -9.03 -10.20 -11.01
C TYR A 110 -10.44 -9.63 -11.24
N GLY A 111 -10.60 -8.31 -11.12
CA GLY A 111 -11.88 -7.63 -11.27
C GLY A 111 -11.86 -6.59 -12.38
N THR A 112 -12.67 -5.55 -12.21
CA THR A 112 -12.75 -4.42 -13.14
C THR A 112 -11.99 -3.24 -12.57
N ALA A 113 -11.06 -2.69 -13.34
CA ALA A 113 -10.36 -1.49 -12.97
C ALA A 113 -11.36 -0.33 -12.78
N PRO A 114 -11.34 0.38 -11.63
CA PRO A 114 -12.36 1.39 -11.33
C PRO A 114 -12.22 2.68 -12.15
N VAL A 115 -11.02 2.95 -12.66
CA VAL A 115 -10.69 4.15 -13.45
C VAL A 115 -9.77 3.79 -14.61
N SER A 116 -9.49 4.75 -15.51
CA SER A 116 -8.50 4.54 -16.57
C SER A 116 -7.08 4.49 -15.99
N ALA A 117 -6.19 3.79 -16.71
CA ALA A 117 -4.79 3.62 -16.34
C ALA A 117 -4.08 4.95 -16.04
N ASP A 118 -4.29 5.98 -16.87
CA ASP A 118 -3.73 7.31 -16.69
C ASP A 118 -4.22 7.98 -15.40
N VAL A 119 -5.53 7.92 -15.13
CA VAL A 119 -6.13 8.54 -13.94
C VAL A 119 -5.64 7.84 -12.68
N GLY A 120 -5.60 6.50 -12.67
CA GLY A 120 -5.09 5.74 -11.54
C GLY A 120 -3.62 6.02 -11.28
N PHE A 121 -2.80 6.07 -12.33
CA PHE A 121 -1.38 6.39 -12.22
C PHE A 121 -1.13 7.82 -11.73
N VAL A 122 -1.76 8.82 -12.36
CA VAL A 122 -1.55 10.23 -11.99
C VAL A 122 -2.08 10.51 -10.58
N SER A 123 -3.23 9.97 -10.20
CA SER A 123 -3.80 10.20 -8.86
C SER A 123 -2.91 9.60 -7.76
N THR A 124 -2.46 8.35 -7.92
CA THR A 124 -1.56 7.70 -6.96
C THR A 124 -0.17 8.35 -6.93
N LEU A 125 0.35 8.81 -8.08
CA LEU A 125 1.58 9.57 -8.14
C LEU A 125 1.46 10.88 -7.35
N VAL A 126 0.44 11.69 -7.63
CA VAL A 126 0.21 12.99 -6.98
C VAL A 126 0.00 12.80 -5.47
N LEU A 127 -0.84 11.84 -5.07
CA LEU A 127 -1.09 11.55 -3.66
C LEU A 127 0.17 11.03 -2.96
N GLY A 128 0.94 10.14 -3.61
CA GLY A 128 2.20 9.62 -3.10
C GLY A 128 3.23 10.72 -2.86
N VAL A 129 3.48 11.56 -3.86
CA VAL A 129 4.37 12.72 -3.74
C VAL A 129 3.90 13.67 -2.64
N THR A 130 2.59 13.94 -2.57
CA THR A 130 2.01 14.81 -1.55
C THR A 130 2.26 14.26 -0.15
N LEU A 131 2.02 12.96 0.09
CA LEU A 131 2.29 12.35 1.39
C LEU A 131 3.78 12.41 1.77
N LEU A 132 4.69 12.18 0.82
CA LEU A 132 6.12 12.23 1.07
C LEU A 132 6.62 13.64 1.44
N TRP A 133 6.00 14.70 0.90
CA TRP A 133 6.32 16.08 1.27
C TRP A 133 5.64 16.52 2.57
N VAL A 134 4.34 16.20 2.73
CA VAL A 134 3.55 16.66 3.87
C VAL A 134 3.99 15.98 5.16
N ASN A 135 4.33 14.67 5.12
CA ASN A 135 4.73 13.92 6.31
C ASN A 135 5.85 14.58 7.12
N PRO A 136 7.03 14.91 6.55
CA PRO A 136 8.07 15.59 7.29
C PRO A 136 7.72 17.04 7.68
N LEU A 137 6.95 17.76 6.85
CA LEU A 137 6.52 19.14 7.14
C LEU A 137 5.63 19.23 8.39
N VAL A 138 4.81 18.21 8.66
CA VAL A 138 3.96 18.16 9.86
C VAL A 138 4.66 17.53 11.07
N GLY A 139 5.98 17.31 11.01
CA GLY A 139 6.73 16.62 12.07
C GLY A 139 6.34 15.15 12.20
N GLY A 140 5.97 14.52 11.09
CA GLY A 140 5.53 13.14 11.02
C GLY A 140 6.58 12.13 11.43
N SER A 141 6.14 10.88 11.63
CA SER A 141 7.04 9.76 11.88
C SER A 141 7.75 9.34 10.58
N PRO A 142 8.99 8.80 10.64
CA PRO A 142 9.61 8.14 9.49
C PRO A 142 8.70 7.08 8.84
N TYR A 143 7.87 6.39 9.64
CA TYR A 143 6.92 5.40 9.13
C TYR A 143 5.81 6.00 8.25
N GLY A 144 5.54 7.30 8.36
CA GLY A 144 4.59 8.00 7.49
C GLY A 144 5.03 8.07 6.02
N ALA A 145 6.33 7.87 5.74
CA ALA A 145 6.84 7.78 4.38
C ALA A 145 6.38 6.50 3.65
N ILE A 146 5.99 5.45 4.40
CA ILE A 146 5.56 4.17 3.84
C ILE A 146 4.30 4.37 2.98
N GLY A 147 3.32 5.13 3.44
CA GLY A 147 2.09 5.39 2.67
C GLY A 147 2.38 6.07 1.33
N GLY A 148 3.25 7.07 1.33
CA GLY A 148 3.67 7.76 0.11
C GLY A 148 4.41 6.84 -0.87
N GLY A 149 5.38 6.07 -0.38
CA GLY A 149 6.11 5.09 -1.21
C GLY A 149 5.20 3.98 -1.77
N LEU A 150 4.28 3.46 -0.95
CA LEU A 150 3.30 2.46 -1.38
C LEU A 150 2.40 3.01 -2.49
N LEU A 151 1.90 4.25 -2.37
CA LEU A 151 1.10 4.86 -3.43
C LEU A 151 1.87 5.03 -4.74
N LEU A 152 3.14 5.48 -4.68
CA LEU A 152 3.98 5.56 -5.88
C LEU A 152 4.14 4.19 -6.55
N LEU A 153 4.45 3.15 -5.77
CA LEU A 153 4.60 1.79 -6.26
C LEU A 153 3.29 1.24 -6.84
N SER A 154 2.18 1.43 -6.12
CA SER A 154 0.85 1.00 -6.55
C SER A 154 0.42 1.68 -7.84
N GLY A 155 0.76 2.96 -8.05
CA GLY A 155 0.50 3.65 -9.31
C GLY A 155 1.21 3.02 -10.50
N ILE A 156 2.49 2.68 -10.33
CA ILE A 156 3.29 2.02 -11.36
C ILE A 156 2.70 0.66 -11.69
N LEU A 157 2.38 -0.14 -10.67
CA LEU A 157 1.77 -1.45 -10.84
C LEU A 157 0.38 -1.37 -11.48
N TYR A 158 -0.43 -0.39 -11.08
CA TYR A 158 -1.76 -0.15 -11.61
C TYR A 158 -1.71 0.15 -13.11
N ALA A 159 -0.87 1.11 -13.53
CA ALA A 159 -0.72 1.43 -14.95
C ALA A 159 -0.13 0.27 -15.75
N HIS A 160 0.78 -0.52 -15.18
CA HIS A 160 1.35 -1.68 -15.85
C HIS A 160 0.29 -2.76 -16.13
N HIS A 161 -0.63 -2.96 -15.19
CA HIS A 161 -1.67 -3.97 -15.33
C HIS A 161 -2.85 -3.51 -16.20
N THR A 162 -3.18 -2.22 -16.17
CA THR A 162 -4.41 -1.69 -16.81
C THR A 162 -4.19 -0.99 -18.15
N GLY A 163 -2.94 -0.74 -18.57
CA GLY A 163 -2.68 -0.04 -19.84
C GLY A 163 -1.27 -0.20 -20.43
N PRO A 164 -1.08 0.22 -21.71
CA PRO A 164 0.16 0.04 -22.46
C PRO A 164 1.27 1.07 -22.14
N ILE A 165 1.16 1.80 -21.03
CA ILE A 165 1.80 3.10 -20.82
C ILE A 165 3.33 3.03 -20.71
N PHE A 166 3.89 1.88 -20.32
CA PHE A 166 5.31 1.80 -20.00
C PHE A 166 6.20 1.44 -21.18
N THR A 167 6.54 2.47 -21.97
CA THR A 167 7.73 2.39 -22.82
C THR A 167 9.01 2.25 -21.96
N PRO A 168 10.09 1.65 -22.47
CA PRO A 168 11.37 1.60 -21.76
C PRO A 168 11.89 2.98 -21.31
N THR A 169 11.57 4.03 -22.08
CA THR A 169 11.92 5.41 -21.76
C THR A 169 11.14 5.93 -20.55
N THR A 170 9.82 5.71 -20.51
CA THR A 170 8.96 6.12 -19.38
C THR A 170 9.42 5.46 -18.07
N ARG A 171 9.77 4.18 -18.12
CA ARG A 171 10.29 3.44 -16.95
C ARG A 171 11.57 4.06 -16.39
N LYS A 172 12.53 4.42 -17.26
CA LYS A 172 13.76 5.12 -16.86
C LYS A 172 13.47 6.51 -16.29
N GLN A 173 12.54 7.25 -16.92
CA GLN A 173 12.12 8.57 -16.44
C GLN A 173 11.51 8.52 -15.04
N LEU A 174 10.76 7.47 -14.69
CA LEU A 174 10.24 7.30 -13.33
C LEU A 174 11.35 7.13 -12.29
N VAL A 175 12.37 6.34 -12.59
CA VAL A 175 13.53 6.16 -11.69
C VAL A 175 14.27 7.49 -11.50
N ILE A 176 14.52 8.21 -12.60
CA ILE A 176 15.14 9.55 -12.55
C ILE A 176 14.26 10.53 -11.75
N GLY A 177 12.95 10.52 -11.97
CA GLY A 177 11.99 11.33 -11.23
C GLY A 177 12.01 11.03 -9.74
N GLY A 178 12.09 9.75 -9.35
CA GLY A 178 12.26 9.33 -7.96
C GLY A 178 13.57 9.82 -7.33
N MET A 179 14.68 9.78 -8.08
CA MET A 179 15.97 10.33 -7.65
C MET A 179 15.91 11.85 -7.45
N LEU A 180 15.31 12.58 -8.40
CA LEU A 180 15.14 14.04 -8.30
C LEU A 180 14.24 14.42 -7.12
N LEU A 181 13.13 13.71 -6.93
CA LEU A 181 12.23 13.90 -5.79
C LEU A 181 12.96 13.62 -4.47
N GLY A 182 13.68 12.50 -4.37
CA GLY A 182 14.47 12.17 -3.19
C GLY A 182 15.53 13.24 -2.87
N GLY A 183 16.25 13.72 -3.90
CA GLY A 183 17.19 14.83 -3.76
C GLY A 183 16.53 16.10 -3.24
N SER A 184 15.36 16.46 -3.80
CA SER A 184 14.61 17.65 -3.37
C SER A 184 14.14 17.58 -1.91
N LEU A 185 13.73 16.40 -1.45
CA LEU A 185 13.33 16.16 -0.05
C LEU A 185 14.53 16.29 0.91
N LEU A 186 15.71 15.79 0.53
CA LEU A 186 16.92 15.93 1.34
C LEU A 186 17.39 17.39 1.45
N VAL A 187 17.38 18.12 0.32
CA VAL A 187 17.70 19.55 0.30
C VAL A 187 16.73 20.33 1.18
N ALA A 188 15.42 20.07 1.07
CA ALA A 188 14.42 20.70 1.91
C ALA A 188 14.62 20.39 3.40
N GLY A 189 14.91 19.14 3.76
CA GLY A 189 15.20 18.76 5.15
C GLY A 189 16.39 19.50 5.74
N PHE A 190 17.44 19.70 4.94
CA PHE A 190 18.61 20.49 5.34
C PHE A 190 18.29 21.98 5.51
N VAL A 191 17.63 22.59 4.53
CA VAL A 191 17.28 24.02 4.52
C VAL A 191 16.31 24.38 5.65
N LEU A 192 15.34 23.52 5.93
CA LEU A 192 14.31 23.74 6.96
C LEU A 192 14.79 23.43 8.38
N ALA A 193 16.06 23.01 8.57
CA ALA A 193 16.68 22.71 9.87
C ALA A 193 15.80 21.84 10.79
N SER A 194 15.12 20.86 10.21
CA SER A 194 14.10 20.05 10.89
C SER A 194 14.59 18.63 11.15
N VAL A 195 13.72 17.76 11.69
CA VAL A 195 14.08 16.38 12.04
C VAL A 195 14.47 15.59 10.79
N LEU A 196 15.78 15.41 10.58
CA LEU A 196 16.35 14.85 9.36
C LEU A 196 15.84 13.43 9.05
N ALA A 197 15.53 12.64 10.08
CA ALA A 197 15.08 11.26 9.93
C ALA A 197 13.82 11.11 9.07
N THR A 198 12.84 12.01 9.22
CA THR A 198 11.57 11.93 8.47
C THR A 198 11.74 12.33 7.00
N TRP A 199 12.61 13.31 6.73
CA TRP A 199 12.98 13.70 5.37
C TRP A 199 13.76 12.61 4.66
N VAL A 200 14.74 12.00 5.34
CA VAL A 200 15.53 10.88 4.81
C VAL A 200 14.63 9.69 4.51
N ALA A 201 13.71 9.32 5.40
CA ALA A 201 12.77 8.23 5.15
C ALA A 201 11.88 8.50 3.92
N SER A 202 11.42 9.74 3.76
CA SER A 202 10.61 10.16 2.61
C SER A 202 11.42 10.14 1.31
N ALA A 203 12.68 10.56 1.36
CA ALA A 203 13.60 10.50 0.23
C ALA A 203 13.92 9.05 -0.19
N ILE A 204 14.15 8.16 0.78
CA ILE A 204 14.34 6.72 0.53
C ILE A 204 13.09 6.15 -0.15
N ALA A 205 11.90 6.42 0.39
CA ALA A 205 10.64 5.95 -0.20
C ALA A 205 10.44 6.47 -1.65
N ALA A 206 10.76 7.75 -1.90
CA ALA A 206 10.70 8.36 -3.23
C ALA A 206 11.61 7.69 -4.26
N ILE A 207 12.77 7.18 -3.85
CA ILE A 207 13.75 6.52 -4.72
C ILE A 207 13.42 5.04 -4.88
N VAL A 208 13.14 4.36 -3.78
CA VAL A 208 12.94 2.91 -3.74
C VAL A 208 11.66 2.51 -4.46
N ALA A 209 10.55 3.24 -4.28
CA ALA A 209 9.28 2.83 -4.90
C ALA A 209 9.33 2.78 -6.44
N PRO A 210 9.86 3.80 -7.16
CA PRO A 210 10.07 3.73 -8.60
C PRO A 210 11.13 2.70 -9.02
N ALA A 211 12.20 2.51 -8.24
CA ALA A 211 13.22 1.51 -8.56
C ALA A 211 12.70 0.08 -8.46
N VAL A 212 11.91 -0.22 -7.43
CA VAL A 212 11.21 -1.50 -7.28
C VAL A 212 10.16 -1.66 -8.38
N GLY A 213 9.37 -0.62 -8.65
CA GLY A 213 8.41 -0.60 -9.76
C GLY A 213 9.06 -0.86 -11.12
N TYR A 214 10.25 -0.33 -11.36
CA TYR A 214 11.04 -0.62 -12.55
C TYR A 214 11.48 -2.09 -12.59
N ALA A 215 12.06 -2.60 -11.49
CA ALA A 215 12.59 -3.96 -11.41
C ALA A 215 11.50 -5.02 -11.60
N ILE A 216 10.32 -4.83 -11.01
CA ILE A 216 9.22 -5.81 -11.13
C ILE A 216 8.51 -5.77 -12.49
N THR A 217 8.64 -4.68 -13.25
CA THR A 217 7.97 -4.54 -14.56
C THR A 217 8.89 -4.82 -15.75
N ILE A 218 10.20 -4.98 -15.53
CA ILE A 218 11.16 -5.23 -16.61
C ILE A 218 11.14 -6.67 -17.12
N ASP A 219 10.96 -7.65 -16.22
CA ASP A 219 11.03 -9.09 -16.54
C ASP A 219 9.72 -9.67 -17.09
N ALA A 220 8.68 -8.84 -17.26
CA ALA A 220 7.38 -9.24 -17.80
C ALA A 220 7.32 -9.24 -19.35
N VAL A 221 8.48 -9.25 -20.03
CA VAL A 221 8.65 -9.27 -21.50
C VAL A 221 9.49 -10.47 -21.88
#